data_AF-A0A7K2MYL3-F1
#
_entry.id   AF-A0A7K2MYL3-F1
#
_cell.length_a   1.000
_cell.length_b   1.000
_cell.length_c   1.000
_cell.angle_alpha   90.00
_cell.angle_beta   90.00
_cell.angle_gamma   90.00
#
_symmetry.space_group_name_H-M   'P 1'
#
loop_
_entity.id
_entity.type
_entity.pdbx_description
1 polymer ?
#
loop_
_entity_poly.entity_id
_entity_poly.type
_entity_poly.pdbx_seq_one_letter_code
_entity_poly.pdbx_strand_id
1 'polypeptide(L)'
;FDHFRQDGDPGLVRRLLVEEERRFRRLLERGRNVLARPRFRGPLGEEDFHYLHDTHGLPRELVTSLREGEYPETRGVGAGR
;
A
#
# COMPACT_ATOMS: atom_id res chain seq x y z
N PHE A 1 -35.57 2.60 14.50
CA PHE A 1 -34.39 1.97 13.89
C PHE A 1 -33.77 2.99 12.96
N ASP A 2 -32.80 3.74 13.49
CA ASP A 2 -32.10 4.81 12.78
C ASP A 2 -31.39 4.25 11.55
N HIS A 3 -31.88 4.60 10.37
CA HIS A 3 -31.07 4.56 9.17
C HIS A 3 -30.08 5.72 9.28
N PHE A 4 -28.82 5.39 9.54
CA PHE A 4 -27.68 6.30 9.36
C PHE A 4 -27.80 6.92 7.95
N ARG A 5 -28.29 8.16 7.88
CA ARG A 5 -28.39 8.95 6.66
C ARG A 5 -27.00 9.33 6.20
N GLN A 6 -26.33 8.42 5.51
CA GLN A 6 -25.21 8.78 4.65
C GLN A 6 -25.81 9.32 3.36
N ASP A 7 -26.05 10.64 3.29
CA ASP A 7 -26.49 11.38 2.09
C ASP A 7 -25.38 11.44 1.01
N GLY A 8 -24.58 10.39 0.88
CA GLY A 8 -23.52 10.29 -0.12
C GLY A 8 -23.99 9.45 -1.31
N ASP A 9 -23.96 10.02 -2.52
CA ASP A 9 -24.14 9.27 -3.76
C ASP A 9 -23.16 8.06 -3.78
N PRO A 10 -23.64 6.80 -3.76
CA PRO A 10 -22.77 5.63 -3.83
C PRO A 10 -21.87 5.63 -5.08
N GLY A 11 -22.32 6.29 -6.15
CA GLY A 11 -21.53 6.53 -7.36
C GLY A 11 -20.32 7.42 -7.09
N LEU A 12 -20.44 8.43 -6.22
CA LEU A 12 -19.34 9.29 -5.79
C LEU A 12 -18.32 8.51 -4.95
N VAL A 13 -18.79 7.70 -3.99
CA VAL A 13 -17.91 6.86 -3.15
C VAL A 13 -17.14 5.87 -4.03
N ARG A 14 -17.82 5.20 -4.97
CA ARG A 14 -17.18 4.26 -5.90
C ARG A 14 -16.13 4.95 -6.77
N ARG A 15 -16.42 6.14 -7.30
CA ARG A 15 -15.43 6.93 -8.07
C ARG A 15 -14.20 7.26 -7.21
N LEU A 16 -14.42 7.73 -5.98
CA LEU A 16 -13.33 8.06 -5.05
C LEU A 16 -12.46 6.83 -4.76
N LEU A 17 -13.06 5.68 -4.45
CA LEU A 17 -12.31 4.45 -4.19
C LEU A 17 -11.45 4.01 -5.38
N VAL A 18 -11.98 4.10 -6.61
CA VAL A 18 -11.21 3.79 -7.83
C VAL A 18 -10.04 4.77 -8.01
N GLU A 19 -10.23 6.05 -7.70
CA GLU A 19 -9.14 7.02 -7.74
C GLU A 19 -8.07 6.75 -6.68
N GLU A 20 -8.49 6.43 -5.46
CA GLU A 20 -7.59 6.05 -4.37
C GLU A 20 -6.82 4.77 -4.70
N GLU A 21 -7.45 3.75 -5.27
CA GLU A 21 -6.78 2.54 -5.76
C GLU A 21 -5.71 2.88 -6.81
N ARG A 22 -6.02 3.76 -7.76
CA ARG A 22 -5.06 4.23 -8.77
C ARG A 22 -3.90 5.01 -8.14
N ARG A 23 -4.17 5.87 -7.15
CA ARG A 23 -3.14 6.61 -6.41
C ARG A 23 -2.25 5.66 -5.63
N PHE A 24 -2.85 4.65 -4.99
CA PHE A 24 -2.15 3.62 -4.24
C PHE A 24 -1.24 2.79 -5.14
N ARG A 25 -1.69 2.36 -6.31
CA ARG A 25 -0.83 1.67 -7.31
C ARG A 25 0.42 2.50 -7.66
N ARG A 26 0.24 3.80 -7.93
CA ARG A 26 1.37 4.71 -8.20
C ARG A 26 2.28 4.93 -6.99
N LEU A 27 1.76 4.86 -5.77
CA LEU A 27 2.56 4.88 -4.55
C LEU A 27 3.41 3.62 -4.45
N LEU A 28 2.83 2.44 -4.70
CA LEU A 28 3.56 1.16 -4.69
C LEU A 28 4.68 1.12 -5.72
N GLU A 29 4.41 1.56 -6.96
CA GLU A 29 5.42 1.63 -8.02
C GLU A 29 6.60 2.53 -7.62
N ARG A 30 6.32 3.73 -7.10
CA ARG A 30 7.35 4.63 -6.57
C ARG A 30 8.08 4.01 -5.38
N GLY A 31 7.38 3.34 -4.48
CA GLY A 31 7.95 2.65 -3.32
C GLY A 31 8.96 1.58 -3.72
N ARG A 32 8.63 0.75 -4.70
CA ARG A 32 9.56 -0.25 -5.26
C ARG A 32 10.82 0.41 -5.83
N ASN A 33 10.67 1.50 -6.58
CA ASN A 33 11.80 2.23 -7.14
C ASN A 33 12.70 2.87 -6.06
N VAL A 34 12.10 3.40 -5.00
CA VAL A 34 12.85 3.94 -3.85
C VAL A 34 13.62 2.81 -3.16
N LEU A 35 12.96 1.70 -2.84
CA LEU A 35 13.58 0.57 -2.12
C LEU A 35 14.64 -0.18 -2.96
N ALA A 36 14.61 -0.07 -4.29
CA ALA A 36 15.64 -0.64 -5.16
C ALA A 36 17.03 0.04 -5.03
N ARG A 37 17.06 1.24 -4.43
CA ARG A 37 18.30 2.03 -4.22
C ARG A 37 19.27 1.29 -3.28
N PRO A 38 20.60 1.40 -3.50
CA PRO A 38 21.59 0.67 -2.70
C PRO A 38 21.47 0.84 -1.18
N ARG A 39 21.11 2.04 -0.73
CA ARG A 39 20.91 2.37 0.69
C ARG A 39 19.89 1.46 1.39
N PHE A 40 18.84 1.02 0.69
CA PHE A 40 17.72 0.28 1.28
C PHE A 40 17.77 -1.23 1.01
N ARG A 41 18.83 -1.73 0.37
CA ARG A 41 18.99 -3.18 0.07
C ARG A 41 19.34 -4.01 1.31
N GLY A 42 19.97 -3.40 2.31
CA GLY A 42 20.35 -4.06 3.57
C GLY A 42 19.20 -4.17 4.58
N PRO A 43 19.49 -4.62 5.82
CA PRO A 43 18.55 -4.48 6.94
C PRO A 43 18.16 -2.99 7.11
N LEU A 44 16.88 -2.72 7.33
CA LEU A 44 16.40 -1.36 7.60
C LEU A 44 16.29 -1.16 9.11
N GLY A 45 16.85 -0.06 9.60
CA GLY A 45 16.66 0.38 10.97
C GLY A 45 15.41 1.24 11.15
N GLU A 46 15.08 1.57 12.39
CA GLU A 46 13.95 2.45 12.74
C GLU A 46 14.01 3.80 12.01
N GLU A 47 15.20 4.41 11.95
CA GLU A 47 15.42 5.68 11.26
C GLU A 47 15.14 5.59 9.76
N ASP A 48 15.46 4.47 9.10
CA ASP A 48 15.15 4.29 7.68
C ASP A 48 13.64 4.19 7.47
N PHE A 49 12.90 3.53 8.37
CA PHE A 49 11.45 3.47 8.30
C PHE A 49 10.81 4.85 8.52
N HIS A 50 11.29 5.62 9.49
CA HIS A 50 10.85 7.02 9.68
C HIS A 50 11.13 7.86 8.45
N TYR A 51 12.34 7.76 7.88
CA TYR A 51 12.70 8.49 6.66
C TYR A 51 11.80 8.12 5.48
N LEU A 52 11.55 6.82 5.26
CA LEU A 52 10.68 6.33 4.19
C LEU A 52 9.23 6.79 4.36
N HIS A 53 8.75 6.84 5.60
CA HIS A 53 7.41 7.34 5.91
C HIS A 53 7.31 8.84 5.68
N ASP A 54 8.19 9.63 6.29
CA ASP A 54 8.06 11.09 6.31
C ASP A 54 8.46 11.72 4.96
N THR A 55 9.43 11.13 4.26
CA THR A 55 9.93 11.66 2.98
C THR A 55 9.20 11.07 1.78
N HIS A 56 8.86 9.79 1.84
CA HIS A 56 8.30 9.06 0.70
C HIS A 56 6.85 8.63 0.88
N GLY A 57 6.26 8.86 2.06
CA GLY A 57 4.88 8.44 2.37
C GLY A 57 4.74 6.93 2.45
N LEU A 58 5.82 6.19 2.67
CA LEU A 58 5.84 4.73 2.71
C LEU A 58 5.86 4.26 4.17
N PRO A 59 4.71 3.84 4.73
CA PRO A 59 4.68 3.34 6.09
C PRO A 59 5.38 1.99 6.20
N ARG A 60 5.75 1.63 7.43
CA ARG A 60 6.54 0.44 7.75
C ARG A 60 5.95 -0.83 7.15
N GLU A 61 4.65 -1.05 7.33
CA GLU A 61 3.96 -2.24 6.84
C GLU A 61 4.07 -2.37 5.32
N LEU A 62 3.94 -1.25 4.59
CA LEU A 62 4.05 -1.23 3.13
C LEU A 62 5.48 -1.58 2.69
N VAL A 63 6.48 -1.01 3.36
CA VAL A 63 7.90 -1.29 3.07
C VAL A 63 8.21 -2.76 3.29
N THR A 64 7.73 -3.33 4.40
CA THR A 64 7.92 -4.76 4.72
C THR A 64 7.26 -5.64 3.66
N SER A 65 5.98 -5.42 3.34
CA SER A 65 5.28 -6.21 2.30
C SER A 65 5.96 -6.10 0.92
N LEU A 66 6.43 -4.90 0.55
CA LEU A 66 7.15 -4.69 -0.71
C LEU A 66 8.50 -5.41 -0.76
N ARG A 67 9.19 -5.55 0.38
CA ARG A 67 10.48 -6.26 0.47
C ARG A 67 10.31 -7.78 0.47
N GLU A 68 9.26 -8.27 1.11
CA GLU A 68 8.95 -9.70 1.19
C GLU A 68 8.39 -10.23 -0.14
N GLY A 69 7.94 -9.34 -1.02
CA GLY A 69 7.23 -9.73 -2.24
C GLY A 69 5.84 -10.30 -1.96
N GLU A 70 5.35 -10.22 -0.70
CA GLU A 70 3.97 -10.53 -0.35
C GLU A 70 3.08 -9.38 -0.83
N TYR A 71 2.46 -9.59 -1.98
CA TYR A 71 1.26 -8.84 -2.33
C TYR A 71 0.11 -9.34 -1.45
N PRO A 72 -0.72 -8.47 -0.87
CA PRO A 72 -1.88 -8.91 -0.08
C PRO A 72 -2.93 -9.71 -0.89
N GLU A 73 -2.72 -9.93 -2.19
CA GLU A 73 -3.59 -10.71 -3.08
C GLU A 73 -3.18 -12.19 -3.24
N THR A 74 -2.00 -12.63 -2.77
CA THR A 74 -1.50 -14.00 -3.06
C THR A 74 -1.83 -15.06 -2.00
N ARG A 75 -2.63 -14.74 -0.96
CA ARG A 75 -3.22 -15.76 -0.09
C ARG A 75 -4.51 -16.31 -0.70
N GLY A 76 -4.35 -17.20 -1.67
CA GLY A 76 -5.44 -18.08 -2.12
C GLY A 76 -5.34 -18.47 -3.58
N VAL A 77 -4.61 -19.54 -3.88
CA VAL A 77 -5.09 -20.77 -4.56
C VAL A 77 -3.96 -21.80 -4.44
N GLY A 78 -4.08 -22.66 -3.44
CA GLY A 78 -3.37 -23.94 -3.37
C GLY A 78 -4.39 -25.06 -3.51
N ALA A 79 -4.71 -25.43 -4.75
CA ALA A 79 -5.42 -26.66 -5.13
C ALA A 79 -5.16 -26.86 -6.63
N GLY A 80 -4.78 -28.01 -7.18
CA GLY A 80 -4.56 -29.32 -6.60
C GLY A 80 -3.51 -30.06 -7.42
N ARG A 81 -3.12 -31.22 -6.88
CA ARG A 81 -2.35 -32.24 -7.60
C ARG A 81 -3.23 -32.96 -8.61
#